data_AF-A0A662M2I3-F1
#
_entry.id   AF-A0A662M2I3-F1
#
_cell.length_a   1.000
_cell.length_b   1.000
_cell.length_c   1.000
_cell.angle_alpha   90.00
_cell.angle_beta   90.00
_cell.angle_gamma   90.00
#
_symmetry.space_group_name_H-M   'P 1'
#
loop_
_entity.id
_entity.type
_entity.pdbx_description
1 polymer ?
#
loop_
_entity_poly.entity_id
_entity_poly.type
_entity_poly.pdbx_seq_one_letter_code
_entity_poly.pdbx_strand_id
1 'polypeptide(L)'
;MHYHVPASEEIVVAIYKALRKHGTIDSQTKMRDMVMEELMMLDKSYRVSPQRVRKLAVKAGFIRMEIKSREGEGEITKCPVCNSKLKKIKNFSLWGKEVIIGYKCPVCNYKSGVRKQVPTRYIFHLKDVPDKN
;
A
#
# COMPACT_ATOMS: atom_id res chain seq x y z
N MET A 1 24.04 -14.25 13.66
CA MET A 1 23.52 -12.86 13.58
C MET A 1 22.04 -12.91 13.90
N HIS A 2 21.65 -12.56 15.12
CA HIS A 2 20.25 -12.57 15.53
C HIS A 2 19.57 -11.32 14.94
N TYR A 3 18.59 -11.52 14.06
CA TYR A 3 17.74 -10.44 13.58
C TYR A 3 16.43 -10.47 14.34
N HIS A 4 15.94 -9.29 14.72
CA HIS A 4 14.67 -9.16 15.41
C HIS A 4 13.63 -8.68 14.41
N VAL A 5 12.46 -9.31 14.43
CA VAL A 5 11.31 -8.92 13.61
C VAL A 5 10.41 -8.04 14.46
N PRO A 6 10.25 -6.74 14.16
CA PRO A 6 9.42 -5.86 14.96
C PRO A 6 7.94 -6.25 14.92
N ALA A 7 7.22 -5.88 15.98
CA ALA A 7 5.76 -5.99 16.07
C ALA A 7 5.06 -5.11 15.01
N SER A 8 3.79 -5.40 14.72
CA SER A 8 3.06 -4.65 13.69
C SER A 8 2.85 -3.19 14.10
N GLU A 9 2.59 -2.98 15.38
CA GLU A 9 2.36 -1.69 16.03
C GLU A 9 3.60 -0.80 15.93
N GLU A 10 4.79 -1.34 16.23
CA GLU A 10 6.07 -0.62 16.10
C GLU A 10 6.31 -0.16 14.66
N ILE A 11 6.04 -1.04 13.68
CA ILE A 11 6.18 -0.68 12.26
C ILE A 11 5.17 0.42 11.88
N VAL A 12 3.93 0.36 12.38
CA VAL A 12 2.92 1.40 12.09
C VAL A 12 3.33 2.75 12.70
N VAL A 13 3.87 2.76 13.91
CA VAL A 13 4.39 3.98 14.55
C VAL A 13 5.60 4.53 13.76
N ALA A 14 6.54 3.68 13.36
CA ALA A 14 7.68 4.06 12.54
C ALA A 14 7.25 4.63 11.18
N ILE A 15 6.24 4.03 10.55
CA ILE A 15 5.62 4.53 9.31
C ILE A 15 5.04 5.94 9.50
N TYR A 16 4.34 6.17 10.60
CA TYR A 16 3.78 7.50 10.92
C TYR A 16 4.88 8.54 11.10
N LYS A 17 5.93 8.23 11.88
CA LYS A 17 7.07 9.13 12.11
C LYS A 17 7.81 9.48 10.81
N ALA A 18 8.10 8.47 9.99
CA ALA A 18 8.75 8.67 8.69
C ALA A 18 7.94 9.62 7.79
N LEU A 19 6.62 9.41 7.68
CA LEU A 19 5.76 10.28 6.87
C LEU A 19 5.58 11.67 7.48
N ARG A 20 5.55 11.81 8.81
CA ARG A 20 5.50 13.12 9.46
C ARG A 20 6.77 13.94 9.20
N LYS A 21 7.93 13.28 9.18
CA LYS A 21 9.25 13.91 8.94
C LYS A 21 9.45 14.33 7.48
N HIS A 22 8.99 13.51 6.53
CA HIS A 22 9.27 13.71 5.10
C HIS A 22 8.05 14.17 4.27
N GLY A 23 6.85 14.14 4.84
CA GLY A 23 5.59 14.48 4.18
C GLY A 23 5.13 13.44 3.15
N THR A 24 5.79 13.44 1.99
CA THR A 24 5.53 12.52 0.87
C THR A 24 6.75 11.67 0.58
N ILE A 25 6.54 10.36 0.46
CA ILE A 25 7.60 9.39 0.13
C ILE A 25 7.25 8.72 -1.20
N ASP A 26 8.11 8.86 -2.20
CA ASP A 26 7.78 8.61 -3.61
C ASP A 26 8.21 7.23 -4.13
N SER A 27 8.71 6.35 -3.28
CA SER A 27 9.00 4.97 -3.64
C SER A 27 8.89 4.00 -2.46
N GLN A 28 8.69 2.72 -2.79
CA GLN A 28 8.66 1.64 -1.82
C GLN A 28 9.99 1.44 -1.07
N THR A 29 11.12 1.60 -1.78
CA THR A 29 12.45 1.44 -1.21
C THR A 29 12.70 2.55 -0.20
N LYS A 30 12.51 3.82 -0.59
CA LYS A 30 12.64 4.97 0.33
C LYS A 30 11.74 4.85 1.54
N MET A 31 10.47 4.43 1.36
CA MET A 31 9.56 4.22 2.48
C MET A 31 10.10 3.19 3.48
N ARG A 32 10.66 2.08 2.97
CA ARG A 32 11.24 1.03 3.81
C ARG A 32 12.51 1.53 4.52
N ASP A 33 13.35 2.30 3.84
CA ASP A 33 14.60 2.80 4.41
C ASP A 33 14.32 3.82 5.53
N MET A 34 13.40 4.76 5.32
CA MET A 34 12.98 5.71 6.37
C MET A 34 12.31 5.01 7.57
N VAL A 35 11.52 3.97 7.33
CA VAL A 35 10.94 3.16 8.42
C VAL A 35 12.03 2.39 9.16
N MET A 36 13.04 1.88 8.45
CA MET A 36 14.18 1.20 9.05
C MET A 36 15.01 2.15 9.93
N GLU A 37 15.23 3.40 9.49
CA GLU A 37 15.88 4.43 10.32
C GLU A 37 15.16 4.62 11.65
N GLU A 38 13.82 4.75 11.61
CA GLU A 38 12.99 4.90 12.81
C GLU A 38 13.03 3.67 13.73
N LEU A 39 13.01 2.45 13.17
CA LEU A 39 13.06 1.21 13.93
C LEU A 39 14.46 0.97 14.55
N MET A 40 15.53 1.26 13.83
CA MET A 40 16.89 1.01 14.29
C MET A 40 17.33 1.94 15.43
N MET A 41 16.62 3.05 15.64
CA MET A 41 16.76 3.87 16.86
C MET A 41 16.30 3.13 18.13
N LEU A 42 15.38 2.17 18.01
CA LEU A 42 14.89 1.34 19.12
C LEU A 42 15.73 0.08 19.29
N ASP A 43 15.97 -0.65 18.19
CA ASP A 43 16.78 -1.87 18.17
C ASP A 43 17.54 -1.99 16.85
N LYS A 44 18.88 -1.94 16.92
CA LYS A 44 19.76 -2.02 15.74
C LYS A 44 19.65 -3.35 14.99
N SER A 45 19.12 -4.39 15.63
CA SER A 45 18.91 -5.71 15.04
C SER A 45 17.58 -5.83 14.27
N TYR A 46 16.71 -4.81 14.35
CA TYR A 46 15.43 -4.83 13.63
C TYR A 46 15.60 -4.92 12.13
N ARG A 47 14.79 -5.77 11.49
CA ARG A 47 14.72 -5.89 10.04
C ARG A 47 13.27 -6.01 9.58
N VAL A 48 12.89 -5.23 8.56
CA VAL A 48 11.58 -5.31 7.91
C VAL A 48 11.69 -5.34 6.40
N SER A 49 10.84 -6.15 5.76
CA SER A 49 10.77 -6.25 4.31
C SER A 49 9.91 -5.11 3.71
N PRO A 50 10.21 -4.65 2.48
CA PRO A 50 9.39 -3.64 1.82
C PRO A 50 7.91 -4.06 1.69
N GLN A 51 7.64 -5.34 1.45
CA GLN A 51 6.29 -5.87 1.34
C GLN A 51 5.52 -5.76 2.67
N ARG A 52 6.18 -5.99 3.82
CA ARG A 52 5.54 -5.85 5.14
C ARG A 52 5.23 -4.40 5.45
N VAL A 53 6.17 -3.49 5.18
CA VAL A 53 5.94 -2.03 5.29
C VAL A 53 4.74 -1.61 4.42
N ARG A 54 4.70 -2.02 3.16
CA ARG A 54 3.59 -1.70 2.24
C ARG A 54 2.24 -2.16 2.76
N LYS A 55 2.16 -3.41 3.21
CA LYS A 55 0.92 -4.04 3.69
C LYS A 55 0.39 -3.37 4.96
N LEU A 56 1.28 -2.98 5.87
CA LEU A 56 0.89 -2.27 7.09
C LEU A 56 0.52 -0.81 6.78
N ALA A 57 1.29 -0.13 5.94
CA ALA A 57 1.02 1.25 5.52
C ALA A 57 -0.41 1.42 4.96
N VAL A 58 -0.83 0.56 4.02
CA VAL A 58 -2.19 0.66 3.45
C VAL A 58 -3.31 0.34 4.44
N LYS A 59 -3.02 -0.45 5.48
CA LYS A 59 -3.99 -0.83 6.51
C LYS A 59 -4.08 0.19 7.64
N ALA A 60 -3.06 1.03 7.81
CA ALA A 60 -2.94 1.95 8.93
C ALA A 60 -3.98 3.09 8.93
N GLY A 61 -4.69 3.31 7.82
CA GLY A 61 -5.81 4.25 7.74
C GLY A 61 -5.43 5.73 7.57
N PHE A 62 -4.24 6.15 8.03
CA PHE A 62 -3.76 7.54 7.93
C PHE A 62 -2.92 7.83 6.67
N ILE A 63 -2.82 6.90 5.73
CA ILE A 63 -2.00 7.05 4.52
C ILE A 63 -2.88 7.07 3.28
N ARG A 64 -2.66 8.06 2.42
CA ARG A 64 -3.14 8.03 1.04
C ARG A 64 -2.01 7.47 0.17
N MET A 65 -2.22 6.28 -0.36
CA MET A 65 -1.27 5.65 -1.30
C MET A 65 -1.72 5.91 -2.73
N GLU A 66 -0.81 6.45 -3.54
CA GLU A 66 -0.94 6.45 -5.00
C GLU A 66 -0.18 5.27 -5.59
N ILE A 67 -0.82 4.58 -6.53
CA ILE A 67 -0.29 3.39 -7.17
C ILE A 67 -0.18 3.72 -8.65
N LYS A 68 1.04 3.84 -9.16
CA LYS A 68 1.29 3.86 -10.60
C LYS A 68 1.40 2.41 -11.06
N SER A 69 0.65 2.06 -12.08
CA SER A 69 0.62 0.72 -12.65
C SER A 69 0.83 0.76 -14.15
N ARG A 70 1.26 -0.38 -14.67
CA ARG A 70 1.24 -0.67 -16.11
C ARG A 70 0.24 -1.79 -16.37
N GLU A 71 -0.30 -1.81 -17.58
CA GLU A 71 -1.06 -2.97 -18.04
C GLU A 71 -0.12 -4.18 -18.20
N GLY A 72 -0.63 -5.36 -17.89
CA GLY A 72 0.04 -6.62 -18.08
C GLY A 72 -0.94 -7.74 -18.40
N GLU A 73 -0.40 -8.91 -18.67
CA GLU A 73 -1.17 -10.08 -19.09
C GLU A 73 -1.61 -10.94 -17.91
N GLY A 74 -2.65 -11.74 -18.15
CA GLY A 74 -3.22 -12.70 -17.20
C GLY A 74 -4.29 -12.12 -16.29
N GLU A 75 -4.85 -13.00 -15.46
CA GLU A 75 -5.93 -12.65 -14.53
C GLU A 75 -5.39 -12.15 -13.18
N ILE A 76 -6.24 -11.41 -12.47
CA ILE A 76 -5.94 -10.89 -11.14
C ILE A 76 -6.89 -11.49 -10.09
N THR A 77 -6.36 -12.38 -9.26
CA THR A 77 -7.14 -13.07 -8.21
C THR A 77 -7.08 -12.36 -6.86
N LYS A 78 -5.93 -11.76 -6.54
CA LYS A 78 -5.65 -11.05 -5.28
C LYS A 78 -5.02 -9.69 -5.55
N CYS A 79 -5.21 -8.76 -4.62
CA CYS A 79 -4.60 -7.45 -4.70
C CYS A 79 -3.06 -7.56 -4.62
N PRO A 80 -2.29 -7.06 -5.60
CA PRO A 80 -0.83 -7.11 -5.58
C PRO A 80 -0.19 -6.23 -4.49
N VAL A 81 -0.97 -5.28 -3.95
CA VAL A 81 -0.51 -4.33 -2.95
C VAL A 81 -0.63 -4.91 -1.55
N CYS A 82 -1.82 -5.40 -1.18
CA CYS A 82 -2.16 -5.82 0.18
C CYS A 82 -2.56 -7.31 0.32
N ASN A 83 -2.62 -8.06 -0.78
CA ASN A 83 -3.08 -9.46 -0.86
C ASN A 83 -4.55 -9.73 -0.51
N SER A 84 -5.40 -8.71 -0.32
CA SER A 84 -6.83 -8.93 -0.10
C SER A 84 -7.55 -9.41 -1.37
N LYS A 85 -8.74 -10.00 -1.18
CA LYS A 85 -9.63 -10.36 -2.29
C LYS A 85 -10.15 -9.08 -2.97
N LEU A 86 -10.18 -9.09 -4.30
CA LEU A 86 -10.67 -7.96 -5.10
C LEU A 86 -12.19 -8.06 -5.30
N LYS A 87 -12.87 -6.91 -5.31
CA LYS A 87 -14.27 -6.79 -5.70
C LYS A 87 -14.36 -6.48 -7.19
N LYS A 88 -15.22 -7.21 -7.90
CA LYS A 88 -15.53 -6.95 -9.31
C LYS A 88 -16.30 -5.63 -9.43
N ILE A 89 -15.91 -4.79 -10.36
CA ILE A 89 -16.66 -3.62 -10.79
C ILE A 89 -17.45 -4.04 -12.01
N LYS A 90 -18.76 -3.87 -11.93
CA LYS A 90 -19.69 -4.29 -12.98
C LYS A 90 -20.40 -3.07 -13.55
N ASN A 91 -20.80 -3.17 -14.81
CA ASN A 91 -21.63 -2.17 -15.49
C ASN A 91 -22.60 -2.89 -16.43
N PHE A 92 -23.62 -2.21 -16.92
CA PHE A 92 -24.47 -2.73 -17.97
C PHE A 92 -23.91 -2.37 -19.35
N SER A 93 -23.94 -3.33 -20.26
CA SER A 93 -23.65 -3.09 -21.68
C SER A 93 -24.81 -2.34 -22.33
N LEU A 94 -24.59 -1.82 -23.55
CA LEU A 94 -25.64 -1.18 -24.35
C LEU A 94 -26.86 -2.09 -24.59
N TRP A 95 -26.68 -3.41 -24.45
CA TRP A 95 -27.71 -4.44 -24.61
C TRP A 95 -28.33 -4.88 -23.28
N GLY A 96 -28.09 -4.15 -22.18
CA GLY A 96 -28.63 -4.46 -20.85
C GLY A 96 -28.00 -5.67 -20.16
N LYS A 97 -26.88 -6.20 -20.66
CA LYS A 97 -26.17 -7.33 -20.03
C LYS A 97 -25.14 -6.83 -19.03
N GLU A 98 -25.07 -7.45 -17.86
CA GLU A 98 -24.06 -7.13 -16.85
C GLU A 98 -22.67 -7.61 -17.30
N VAL A 99 -21.71 -6.68 -17.37
CA VAL A 99 -20.32 -6.93 -17.78
C VAL A 99 -19.35 -6.46 -16.70
N ILE A 100 -18.23 -7.17 -16.56
CA ILE A 100 -17.15 -6.78 -15.64
C ILE A 100 -16.28 -5.76 -16.36
N ILE A 101 -16.17 -4.56 -15.79
CA ILE A 101 -15.33 -3.48 -16.34
C ILE A 101 -14.00 -3.34 -15.59
N GLY A 102 -13.85 -4.01 -14.44
CA GLY A 102 -12.59 -4.05 -13.73
C GLY A 102 -12.69 -4.58 -12.30
N TYR A 103 -11.68 -4.25 -11.50
CA TYR A 103 -11.55 -4.72 -10.13
C TYR A 103 -11.12 -3.59 -9.21
N LYS A 104 -11.62 -3.60 -7.97
CA LYS A 104 -11.16 -2.71 -6.89
C LYS A 104 -10.81 -3.48 -5.64
N CYS A 105 -9.77 -3.03 -4.95
CA CYS A 105 -9.44 -3.50 -3.63
C CYS A 105 -10.30 -2.77 -2.57
N PRO A 106 -10.91 -3.47 -1.60
CA PRO A 106 -11.64 -2.82 -0.52
C PRO A 106 -10.73 -2.27 0.60
N VAL A 107 -9.49 -2.78 0.71
CA VAL A 107 -8.55 -2.43 1.79
C VAL A 107 -7.60 -1.29 1.42
N CYS A 108 -7.21 -1.19 0.15
CA CYS A 108 -6.27 -0.18 -0.33
C CYS A 108 -6.78 0.45 -1.62
N ASN A 109 -6.11 1.50 -2.09
CA ASN A 109 -6.52 2.25 -3.28
C ASN A 109 -6.23 1.56 -4.62
N TYR A 110 -5.91 0.25 -4.61
CA TYR A 110 -5.65 -0.48 -5.85
C TYR A 110 -6.93 -0.66 -6.67
N LYS A 111 -6.84 -0.29 -7.94
CA LYS A 111 -7.88 -0.49 -8.95
C LYS A 111 -7.24 -1.04 -10.22
N SER A 112 -7.99 -1.85 -10.96
CA SER A 112 -7.59 -2.31 -12.29
C SER A 112 -8.79 -2.28 -13.23
N GLY A 113 -8.51 -2.19 -14.54
CA GLY A 113 -9.49 -2.53 -15.56
C GLY A 113 -9.71 -4.04 -15.65
N VAL A 114 -10.26 -4.49 -16.79
CA VAL A 114 -10.46 -5.92 -17.10
C VAL A 114 -9.11 -6.65 -17.16
N ARG A 115 -8.11 -6.01 -17.77
CA ARG A 115 -6.72 -6.50 -17.79
C ARG A 115 -6.00 -6.23 -16.48
N LYS A 116 -5.06 -7.11 -16.14
CA LYS A 116 -4.24 -7.00 -14.93
C LYS A 116 -3.41 -5.72 -14.96
N GLN A 117 -3.48 -4.96 -13.87
CA GLN A 117 -2.64 -3.77 -13.67
C GLN A 117 -1.51 -4.11 -12.69
N VAL A 118 -0.27 -4.13 -13.18
CA VAL A 118 0.90 -4.46 -12.37
C VAL A 118 1.44 -3.16 -11.74
N PRO A 119 1.48 -3.03 -10.41
CA PRO A 119 2.06 -1.86 -9.76
C PRO A 119 3.55 -1.73 -10.09
N THR A 120 3.97 -0.53 -10.49
CA THR A 120 5.36 -0.20 -10.82
C THR A 120 5.96 0.78 -9.81
N ARG A 121 5.16 1.70 -9.28
CA ARG A 121 5.60 2.69 -8.28
C ARG A 121 4.52 2.95 -7.25
N TYR A 122 4.95 3.13 -6.00
CA TYR A 122 4.12 3.49 -4.86
C TYR A 122 4.56 4.86 -4.34
N ILE A 123 3.60 5.75 -4.16
CA ILE A 123 3.81 7.05 -3.52
C ILE A 123 2.93 7.09 -2.29
N PHE A 124 3.52 7.46 -1.16
CA PHE A 124 2.90 7.47 0.15
C PHE A 124 2.76 8.90 0.60
N HIS A 125 1.53 9.32 0.89
CA HIS A 125 1.22 10.62 1.47
C HIS A 125 0.61 10.42 2.84
N LEU A 126 1.05 11.22 3.82
CA LEU A 126 0.28 11.39 5.03
C LEU A 126 -1.07 12.00 4.65
N LYS A 127 -2.18 11.43 5.14
CA LYS A 127 -3.46 12.12 5.03
C LYS A 127 -3.38 13.33 5.94
N ASP A 128 -3.80 14.49 5.45
CA ASP A 128 -4.08 15.63 6.32
C ASP A 128 -5.13 15.15 7.31
N VAL A 129 -4.69 14.93 8.55
CA VAL A 129 -5.63 14.84 9.67
C VAL A 129 -6.13 16.27 9.79
N PRO A 130 -7.43 16.56 9.57
CA PRO A 130 -7.92 17.88 9.90
C PRO A 130 -7.62 18.08 11.39
N ASP A 131 -6.76 19.07 11.69
CA ASP A 131 -6.52 19.48 13.06
C ASP A 131 -7.89 19.74 13.69
N LYS A 132 -8.25 18.92 14.68
CA LYS A 132 -9.38 19.25 15.53
C LYS A 132 -8.93 20.45 16.35
N ASN A 133 -9.44 21.62 15.99
CA ASN A 133 -9.48 22.81 16.85
C ASN A 133 -9.95 22.44 18.25
#